data_AF-J1AMR4-F1
#
_entry.id   AF-J1AMR4-F1
#
_cell.length_a   1.000
_cell.length_b   1.000
_cell.length_c   1.000
_cell.angle_alpha   90.00
_cell.angle_beta   90.00
_cell.angle_gamma   90.00
#
_symmetry.space_group_name_H-M   'P 1'
#
loop_
_entity.id
_entity.type
_entity.pdbx_description
1 polymer ?
#
loop_
_entity_poly.entity_id
_entity_poly.type
_entity_poly.pdbx_seq_one_letter_code
_entity_poly.pdbx_strand_id
1 'polypeptide(L)'
;MIKVAINGYGTIGKRVADAVAAQPDMEVVGVSKTKPSAEAYVARQRGYPLYIAEMSKRQAFEDAGLEIAGDVTDMIKHADVVVDATPGGIGEKNKKLYELYGVKAIWQGGEDHEVAGFSFCSSCNYNEAKNRQFVRVVSCNTTGLCRIIHAMDERYGVGRVRATMVRRGSDPGEIKKGPVDAIVLNPVKVPSHHGPDVQTVLPQIDITTMAMIVPTTFMHMHALQMDLKSDATKEEILAIIEAHPRMGLVRPGTGITSTAELREYAQDLGRPRADLYESAIFADSIGLVGRELFLFQAIHQEADVVVENVDAIRAMMNAVDEAAVSIEMTNRALGFTAI
;
A
#
# COMPACT_ATOMS: atom_id res chain seq x y z
N MET A 1 -18.13 -10.09 -12.78
CA MET A 1 -17.09 -9.81 -11.78
C MET A 1 -15.79 -9.60 -12.53
N ILE A 2 -14.96 -8.66 -12.07
CA ILE A 2 -13.61 -8.44 -12.59
C ILE A 2 -12.74 -9.61 -12.13
N LYS A 3 -12.10 -10.30 -13.07
CA LYS A 3 -11.22 -11.43 -12.82
C LYS A 3 -9.82 -10.95 -12.47
N VAL A 4 -9.40 -11.17 -11.23
CA VAL A 4 -8.14 -10.66 -10.70
C VAL A 4 -7.17 -11.81 -10.43
N ALA A 5 -6.01 -11.78 -11.06
CA ALA A 5 -4.91 -12.68 -10.75
C ALA A 5 -3.92 -12.01 -9.79
N ILE A 6 -3.48 -12.73 -8.75
CA ILE A 6 -2.48 -12.22 -7.80
C ILE A 6 -1.15 -12.92 -8.05
N ASN A 7 -0.25 -12.25 -8.79
CA ASN A 7 1.08 -12.79 -9.05
C ASN A 7 2.03 -12.43 -7.90
N GLY A 8 2.29 -13.39 -7.01
CA GLY A 8 3.14 -13.22 -5.83
C GLY A 8 2.35 -13.20 -4.53
N TYR A 9 2.03 -14.37 -3.98
CA TYR A 9 1.32 -14.51 -2.70
C TYR A 9 2.27 -14.36 -1.49
N GLY A 10 2.83 -13.16 -1.36
CA GLY A 10 3.69 -12.69 -0.27
C GLY A 10 2.95 -11.76 0.70
N THR A 11 3.67 -10.87 1.38
CA THR A 11 3.13 -9.92 2.38
C THR A 11 1.97 -9.08 1.84
N ILE A 12 2.16 -8.45 0.68
CA ILE A 12 1.14 -7.63 0.01
C ILE A 12 0.13 -8.52 -0.72
N GLY A 13 0.59 -9.43 -1.58
CA GLY A 13 -0.29 -10.24 -2.41
C GLY A 13 -1.32 -11.04 -1.63
N LYS A 14 -0.97 -11.61 -0.46
CA LYS A 14 -1.96 -12.35 0.36
C LYS A 14 -3.07 -11.46 0.92
N ARG A 15 -2.77 -10.19 1.17
CA ARG A 15 -3.74 -9.21 1.67
C ARG A 15 -4.58 -8.65 0.53
N VAL A 16 -3.97 -8.39 -0.63
CA VAL A 16 -4.73 -8.00 -1.83
C VAL A 16 -5.66 -9.12 -2.28
N ALA A 17 -5.23 -10.39 -2.25
CA ALA A 17 -6.10 -11.53 -2.54
C ALA A 17 -7.35 -11.54 -1.63
N ASP A 18 -7.15 -11.37 -0.32
CA ASP A 18 -8.26 -11.29 0.64
C ASP A 18 -9.15 -10.07 0.41
N ALA A 19 -8.54 -8.93 0.08
CA ALA A 19 -9.28 -7.71 -0.15
C ALA A 19 -10.13 -7.79 -1.43
N VAL A 20 -9.58 -8.36 -2.49
CA VAL A 20 -10.30 -8.64 -3.75
C VAL A 20 -11.42 -9.63 -3.51
N ALA A 21 -11.17 -10.73 -2.79
CA ALA A 21 -12.17 -11.75 -2.51
C ALA A 21 -13.35 -11.22 -1.66
N ALA A 22 -13.14 -10.14 -0.90
CA ALA A 22 -14.20 -9.48 -0.15
C ALA A 22 -15.09 -8.56 -1.02
N GLN A 23 -14.63 -8.16 -2.22
CA GLN A 23 -15.36 -7.21 -3.04
C GLN A 23 -16.56 -7.88 -3.76
N PRO A 24 -17.72 -7.19 -3.86
CA PRO A 24 -18.89 -7.74 -4.53
C PRO A 24 -18.75 -7.80 -6.06
N ASP A 25 -17.80 -7.05 -6.63
CA ASP A 25 -17.61 -6.86 -8.06
C ASP A 25 -16.34 -7.52 -8.62
N MET A 26 -15.57 -8.24 -7.79
CA MET A 26 -14.31 -8.87 -8.17
C MET A 26 -14.25 -10.34 -7.75
N GLU A 27 -13.43 -11.13 -8.44
CA GLU A 27 -13.12 -12.51 -8.08
C GLU A 27 -11.63 -12.81 -8.23
N VAL A 28 -11.06 -13.57 -7.29
CA VAL A 28 -9.66 -14.03 -7.36
C VAL A 28 -9.61 -15.28 -8.24
N VAL A 29 -9.02 -15.17 -9.44
CA VAL A 29 -8.87 -16.34 -10.34
C VAL A 29 -7.75 -17.28 -9.89
N GLY A 30 -6.81 -16.77 -9.09
CA GLY A 30 -5.70 -17.53 -8.59
C GLY A 30 -4.63 -16.67 -7.92
N VAL A 31 -3.75 -17.35 -7.20
CA VAL A 31 -2.58 -16.76 -6.57
C VAL A 31 -1.33 -17.55 -6.91
N SER A 32 -0.19 -16.88 -7.12
CA SER A 32 1.06 -17.58 -7.45
C SER A 32 2.04 -17.73 -6.27
N LYS A 33 2.76 -18.87 -6.24
CA LYS A 33 3.86 -19.14 -5.31
C LYS A 33 5.05 -19.78 -6.02
N THR A 34 6.23 -19.62 -5.44
CA THR A 34 7.47 -20.23 -5.94
C THR A 34 7.95 -21.43 -5.10
N LYS A 35 7.36 -21.63 -3.92
CA LYS A 35 7.66 -22.71 -2.97
C LYS A 35 6.44 -23.06 -2.13
N PRO A 36 6.32 -24.31 -1.64
CA PRO A 36 5.24 -24.77 -0.76
C PRO A 36 5.42 -24.26 0.69
N SER A 37 5.43 -22.94 0.87
CA SER A 37 5.58 -22.30 2.19
C SER A 37 4.26 -22.26 2.97
N ALA A 38 4.30 -21.85 4.24
CA ALA A 38 3.11 -21.71 5.08
C ALA A 38 1.98 -20.90 4.42
N GLU A 39 2.32 -19.85 3.66
CA GLU A 39 1.30 -19.06 2.94
C GLU A 39 0.60 -19.86 1.83
N ALA A 40 1.26 -20.85 1.21
CA ALA A 40 0.64 -21.70 0.20
C ALA A 40 -0.45 -22.60 0.82
N TYR A 41 -0.23 -23.10 2.05
CA TYR A 41 -1.25 -23.81 2.80
C TYR A 41 -2.44 -22.91 3.17
N VAL A 42 -2.16 -21.67 3.58
CA VAL A 42 -3.22 -20.68 3.86
C VAL A 42 -4.01 -20.35 2.59
N ALA A 43 -3.36 -20.20 1.43
CA ALA A 43 -4.04 -19.99 0.15
C ALA A 43 -5.01 -21.14 -0.16
N ARG A 44 -4.57 -22.39 0.01
CA ARG A 44 -5.42 -23.57 -0.15
C ARG A 44 -6.60 -23.57 0.84
N GLN A 45 -6.36 -23.27 2.11
CA GLN A 45 -7.41 -23.22 3.12
C GLN A 45 -8.47 -22.14 2.82
N ARG A 46 -8.06 -21.02 2.21
CA ARG A 46 -8.96 -19.96 1.74
C ARG A 46 -9.65 -20.28 0.41
N GLY A 47 -9.33 -21.42 -0.21
CA GLY A 47 -9.90 -21.85 -1.48
C GLY A 47 -9.34 -21.13 -2.71
N TYR A 48 -8.20 -20.44 -2.59
CA TYR A 48 -7.58 -19.79 -3.75
C TYR A 48 -6.85 -20.81 -4.62
N PRO A 49 -7.14 -20.88 -5.94
CA PRO A 49 -6.38 -21.72 -6.86
C PRO A 49 -4.90 -21.34 -6.86
N LEU A 50 -4.03 -22.33 -6.66
CA LEU A 50 -2.60 -22.11 -6.53
C LEU A 50 -1.88 -22.35 -7.86
N TYR A 51 -1.15 -21.34 -8.32
CA TYR A 51 -0.34 -21.39 -9.53
C TYR A 51 1.15 -21.28 -9.20
N ILE A 52 2.01 -21.81 -10.07
CA ILE A 52 3.47 -21.76 -9.89
C ILE A 52 4.18 -21.16 -11.09
N ALA A 53 5.27 -20.42 -10.84
CA ALA A 53 6.05 -19.80 -11.92
C ALA A 53 6.86 -20.84 -12.72
N GLU A 54 7.27 -21.94 -12.10
CA GLU A 54 8.12 -22.96 -12.69
C GLU A 54 7.48 -24.35 -12.51
N MET A 55 6.96 -24.92 -13.59
CA MET A 55 6.27 -26.22 -13.54
C MET A 55 7.17 -27.39 -13.13
N SER A 56 8.49 -27.25 -13.27
CA SER A 56 9.46 -28.21 -12.73
C SER A 56 9.38 -28.38 -11.21
N LYS A 57 8.80 -27.41 -10.48
CA LYS A 57 8.60 -27.46 -9.02
C LYS A 57 7.29 -28.13 -8.60
N ARG A 58 6.44 -28.56 -9.54
CA ARG A 58 5.14 -29.17 -9.24
C ARG A 58 5.23 -30.31 -8.22
N GLN A 59 6.18 -31.24 -8.40
CA GLN A 59 6.34 -32.38 -7.49
C GLN A 59 6.55 -31.94 -6.04
N ALA A 60 7.33 -30.88 -5.79
CA ALA A 60 7.56 -30.38 -4.44
C ALA A 60 6.29 -29.82 -3.77
N PHE A 61 5.33 -29.32 -4.55
CA PHE A 61 4.02 -28.91 -4.03
C PHE A 61 3.09 -30.10 -3.82
N GLU A 62 3.08 -31.06 -4.73
CA GLU A 62 2.28 -32.29 -4.62
C GLU A 62 2.72 -33.14 -3.40
N ASP A 63 4.02 -33.28 -3.18
CA ASP A 63 4.60 -33.94 -1.99
C ASP A 63 4.21 -33.23 -0.69
N ALA A 64 3.97 -31.92 -0.76
CA ALA A 64 3.46 -31.09 0.34
C ALA A 64 1.92 -31.13 0.45
N GLY A 65 1.23 -31.94 -0.37
CA GLY A 65 -0.22 -32.04 -0.41
C GLY A 65 -0.91 -30.78 -0.95
N LEU A 66 -0.21 -29.96 -1.72
CA LEU A 66 -0.74 -28.73 -2.34
C LEU A 66 -1.00 -28.98 -3.83
N GLU A 67 -2.27 -29.00 -4.21
CA GLU A 67 -2.69 -29.11 -5.60
C GLU A 67 -2.38 -27.83 -6.36
N ILE A 68 -1.81 -27.96 -7.57
CA ILE A 68 -1.46 -26.85 -8.44
C ILE A 68 -2.43 -26.78 -9.62
N ALA A 69 -3.11 -25.65 -9.75
CA ALA A 69 -4.09 -25.38 -10.81
C ALA A 69 -3.45 -25.20 -12.19
N GLY A 70 -2.20 -24.77 -12.25
CA GLY A 70 -1.45 -24.54 -13.49
C GLY A 70 -0.20 -23.70 -13.27
N ASP A 71 0.31 -23.11 -14.35
CA ASP A 71 1.39 -22.15 -14.27
C ASP A 71 0.91 -20.68 -14.22
N VAL A 72 1.81 -19.76 -13.91
CA VAL A 72 1.49 -18.31 -13.88
C VAL A 72 0.96 -17.80 -15.21
N THR A 73 1.40 -18.36 -16.34
CA THR A 73 0.94 -17.95 -17.67
C THR A 73 -0.52 -18.33 -17.88
N ASP A 74 -0.92 -19.51 -17.44
CA ASP A 74 -2.31 -19.96 -17.48
C ASP A 74 -3.19 -19.12 -16.57
N MET A 75 -2.71 -18.75 -15.37
CA MET A 75 -3.45 -17.82 -14.48
C MET A 75 -3.73 -16.47 -15.16
N ILE A 76 -2.72 -15.90 -15.81
CA ILE A 76 -2.81 -14.58 -16.46
C ILE A 76 -3.82 -14.60 -17.60
N LYS A 77 -3.85 -15.65 -18.43
CA LYS A 77 -4.80 -15.78 -19.55
C LYS A 77 -6.27 -15.76 -19.13
N HIS A 78 -6.56 -16.09 -17.87
CA HIS A 78 -7.92 -16.09 -17.32
C HIS A 78 -8.30 -14.80 -16.58
N ALA A 79 -7.38 -13.83 -16.47
CA ALA A 79 -7.59 -12.60 -15.71
C ALA A 79 -7.91 -11.41 -16.61
N ASP A 80 -8.74 -10.50 -16.11
CA ASP A 80 -8.94 -9.17 -16.70
C ASP A 80 -7.81 -8.22 -16.28
N VAL A 81 -7.30 -8.41 -15.04
CA VAL A 81 -6.21 -7.63 -14.45
C VAL A 81 -5.33 -8.50 -13.55
N VAL A 82 -4.02 -8.26 -13.59
CA VAL A 82 -3.04 -8.86 -12.70
C VAL A 82 -2.60 -7.84 -11.65
N VAL A 83 -2.65 -8.22 -10.37
CA VAL A 83 -1.89 -7.55 -9.32
C VAL A 83 -0.55 -8.26 -9.18
N ASP A 84 0.51 -7.63 -9.66
CA ASP A 84 1.88 -8.08 -9.48
C ASP A 84 2.39 -7.61 -8.11
N ALA A 85 2.51 -8.56 -7.19
CA ALA A 85 3.07 -8.40 -5.86
C ALA A 85 4.34 -9.24 -5.70
N THR A 86 5.08 -9.43 -6.79
CA THR A 86 6.39 -10.08 -6.76
C THR A 86 7.46 -9.17 -6.13
N PRO A 87 8.61 -9.70 -5.69
CA PRO A 87 9.70 -8.87 -5.18
C PRO A 87 10.19 -7.85 -6.22
N GLY A 88 10.67 -6.69 -5.76
CA GLY A 88 11.16 -5.62 -6.64
C GLY A 88 12.19 -6.10 -7.67
N GLY A 89 12.03 -5.63 -8.91
CA GLY A 89 12.82 -5.99 -10.09
C GLY A 89 12.38 -7.29 -10.77
N ILE A 90 11.42 -8.02 -10.20
CA ILE A 90 10.74 -9.14 -10.87
C ILE A 90 9.53 -8.63 -11.66
N GLY A 91 8.84 -7.60 -11.15
CA GLY A 91 7.67 -7.01 -11.80
C GLY A 91 7.99 -6.49 -13.21
N GLU A 92 9.11 -5.78 -13.38
CA GLU A 92 9.58 -5.32 -14.68
C GLU A 92 9.76 -6.48 -15.69
N LYS A 93 10.25 -7.63 -15.24
CA LYS A 93 10.43 -8.82 -16.10
C LYS A 93 9.09 -9.41 -16.51
N ASN A 94 8.10 -9.37 -15.62
CA ASN A 94 6.75 -9.87 -15.89
C ASN A 94 5.97 -8.96 -16.85
N LYS A 95 6.35 -7.69 -17.01
CA LYS A 95 5.66 -6.75 -17.92
C LYS A 95 5.48 -7.31 -19.33
N LYS A 96 6.52 -7.91 -19.90
CA LYS A 96 6.47 -8.53 -21.24
C LYS A 96 5.40 -9.62 -21.34
N LEU A 97 5.17 -10.35 -20.25
CA LEU A 97 4.14 -11.39 -20.18
C LEU A 97 2.74 -10.77 -20.19
N TYR A 98 2.52 -9.70 -19.41
CA TYR A 98 1.24 -9.00 -19.37
C TYR A 98 0.92 -8.31 -20.70
N GLU A 99 1.93 -7.68 -21.34
CA GLU A 99 1.82 -7.11 -22.69
C GLU A 99 1.48 -8.17 -23.74
N LEU A 100 2.18 -9.32 -23.71
CA LEU A 100 1.96 -10.41 -24.66
C LEU A 100 0.51 -10.91 -24.66
N TYR A 101 -0.12 -10.99 -23.48
CA TYR A 101 -1.49 -11.44 -23.33
C TYR A 101 -2.52 -10.29 -23.31
N GLY A 102 -2.09 -9.04 -23.45
CA GLY A 102 -2.98 -7.88 -23.46
C GLY A 102 -3.72 -7.67 -22.14
N VAL A 103 -3.23 -8.21 -21.03
CA VAL A 103 -3.88 -8.13 -19.72
C VAL A 103 -3.42 -6.86 -18.99
N LYS A 104 -4.36 -6.21 -18.28
CA LYS A 104 -4.04 -5.06 -17.43
C LYS A 104 -3.15 -5.49 -16.26
N ALA A 105 -2.27 -4.62 -15.78
CA ALA A 105 -1.41 -4.95 -14.67
C ALA A 105 -1.17 -3.79 -13.70
N ILE A 106 -1.13 -4.15 -12.41
CA ILE A 106 -0.78 -3.28 -11.30
C ILE A 106 0.54 -3.75 -10.70
N TRP A 107 1.51 -2.86 -10.58
CA TRP A 107 2.75 -3.10 -9.84
C TRP A 107 2.72 -2.39 -8.49
N GLN A 108 3.54 -2.88 -7.56
CA GLN A 108 3.74 -2.23 -6.26
C GLN A 108 4.88 -1.21 -6.32
N GLY A 109 4.95 -0.33 -5.33
CA GLY A 109 5.94 0.75 -5.27
C GLY A 109 7.39 0.32 -5.03
N GLY A 110 7.70 -0.98 -5.13
CA GLY A 110 9.08 -1.47 -5.22
C GLY A 110 9.65 -1.44 -6.64
N GLU A 111 8.81 -1.21 -7.65
CA GLU A 111 9.21 -1.03 -9.04
C GLU A 111 9.36 0.45 -9.39
N ASP A 112 10.16 0.75 -10.40
CA ASP A 112 10.33 2.11 -10.93
C ASP A 112 9.05 2.61 -11.59
N HIS A 113 8.84 3.93 -11.64
CA HIS A 113 7.63 4.55 -12.20
C HIS A 113 7.40 4.14 -13.67
N GLU A 114 8.49 4.02 -14.42
CA GLU A 114 8.57 3.71 -15.85
C GLU A 114 7.99 2.32 -16.18
N VAL A 115 7.90 1.39 -15.21
CA VAL A 115 7.29 0.08 -15.44
C VAL A 115 5.84 0.24 -15.90
N ALA A 116 5.12 1.20 -15.32
CA ALA A 116 3.73 1.50 -15.65
C ALA A 116 3.56 2.81 -16.43
N GLY A 117 4.47 3.78 -16.26
CA GLY A 117 4.33 5.15 -16.78
C GLY A 117 3.19 5.95 -16.12
N PHE A 118 2.63 5.43 -15.02
CA PHE A 118 1.61 6.09 -14.22
C PHE A 118 1.63 5.53 -12.79
N SER A 119 1.75 6.43 -11.82
CA SER A 119 1.71 6.10 -10.39
C SER A 119 0.34 6.42 -9.80
N PHE A 120 -0.13 5.65 -8.83
CA PHE A 120 -1.50 5.74 -8.33
C PHE A 120 -1.58 5.87 -6.80
N CYS A 121 -2.46 6.76 -6.36
CA CYS A 121 -3.05 6.81 -5.03
C CYS A 121 -4.53 7.21 -5.20
N SER A 122 -5.45 6.39 -4.68
CA SER A 122 -6.90 6.52 -4.90
C SER A 122 -7.45 7.88 -4.50
N SER A 123 -6.98 8.44 -3.38
CA SER A 123 -7.46 9.74 -2.90
C SER A 123 -6.89 10.92 -3.68
N CYS A 124 -5.91 10.71 -4.57
CA CYS A 124 -5.20 11.80 -5.27
C CYS A 124 -5.51 11.85 -6.77
N ASN A 125 -5.44 10.71 -7.47
CA ASN A 125 -5.45 10.69 -8.94
C ASN A 125 -6.23 9.51 -9.55
N TYR A 126 -7.26 9.04 -8.85
CA TYR A 126 -8.09 7.91 -9.29
C TYR A 126 -8.62 8.04 -10.72
N ASN A 127 -9.17 9.20 -11.07
CA ASN A 127 -9.77 9.45 -12.38
C ASN A 127 -8.76 9.32 -13.53
N GLU A 128 -7.50 9.66 -13.28
CA GLU A 128 -6.45 9.57 -14.29
C GLU A 128 -6.02 8.13 -14.57
N ALA A 129 -6.33 7.18 -13.67
CA ALA A 129 -6.07 5.75 -13.88
C ALA A 129 -7.12 5.06 -14.75
N LYS A 130 -8.22 5.74 -15.07
CA LYS A 130 -9.32 5.16 -15.86
C LYS A 130 -8.83 4.62 -17.21
N ASN A 131 -9.21 3.38 -17.50
CA ASN A 131 -8.86 2.65 -18.72
C ASN A 131 -7.35 2.43 -18.96
N ARG A 132 -6.45 2.84 -18.06
CA ARG A 132 -5.02 2.61 -18.22
C ARG A 132 -4.72 1.13 -18.28
N GLN A 133 -3.77 0.75 -19.12
CA GLN A 133 -3.34 -0.64 -19.20
C GLN A 133 -2.46 -1.03 -18.01
N PHE A 134 -1.63 -0.10 -17.56
CA PHE A 134 -0.61 -0.31 -16.56
C PHE A 134 -0.66 0.80 -15.52
N VAL A 135 -0.57 0.40 -14.25
CA VAL A 135 -0.56 1.30 -13.10
C VAL A 135 0.47 0.81 -12.08
N ARG A 136 1.20 1.73 -11.45
CA ARG A 136 2.02 1.45 -10.27
C ARG A 136 1.33 2.03 -9.04
N VAL A 137 0.81 1.18 -8.15
CA VAL A 137 0.45 1.65 -6.81
C VAL A 137 1.73 2.01 -6.08
N VAL A 138 1.85 3.25 -5.61
CA VAL A 138 3.10 3.74 -5.01
C VAL A 138 3.44 3.04 -3.70
N SER A 139 4.65 3.26 -3.18
CA SER A 139 5.12 2.59 -1.96
C SER A 139 4.25 2.94 -0.74
N CYS A 140 4.36 2.16 0.34
CA CYS A 140 3.70 2.44 1.61
C CYS A 140 3.99 3.85 2.15
N ASN A 141 5.27 4.24 2.23
CA ASN A 141 5.64 5.60 2.67
C ASN A 141 5.06 6.67 1.73
N THR A 142 5.14 6.45 0.40
CA THR A 142 4.61 7.38 -0.59
C THR A 142 3.09 7.51 -0.48
N THR A 143 2.36 6.42 -0.29
CA THR A 143 0.90 6.41 -0.10
C THR A 143 0.50 7.22 1.12
N GLY A 144 1.16 6.99 2.25
CA GLY A 144 0.93 7.76 3.47
C GLY A 144 1.25 9.25 3.33
N LEU A 145 2.30 9.61 2.58
CA LEU A 145 2.61 11.01 2.28
C LEU A 145 1.55 11.63 1.36
N CYS A 146 1.16 10.94 0.27
CA CYS A 146 0.18 11.43 -0.68
C CYS A 146 -1.17 11.75 -0.02
N ARG A 147 -1.66 10.87 0.88
CA ARG A 147 -2.94 11.09 1.58
C ARG A 147 -2.96 12.40 2.37
N ILE A 148 -2.00 12.60 3.27
CA ILE A 148 -1.98 13.80 4.12
C ILE A 148 -1.62 15.07 3.33
N ILE A 149 -0.65 14.99 2.41
CA ILE A 149 -0.22 16.15 1.62
C ILE A 149 -1.37 16.62 0.72
N HIS A 150 -2.06 15.70 0.04
CA HIS A 150 -3.17 16.07 -0.83
C HIS A 150 -4.31 16.73 -0.05
N ALA A 151 -4.68 16.16 1.11
CA ALA A 151 -5.72 16.74 1.95
C ALA A 151 -5.38 18.16 2.44
N MET A 152 -4.11 18.43 2.76
CA MET A 152 -3.66 19.77 3.14
C MET A 152 -3.57 20.73 1.96
N ASP A 153 -3.10 20.27 0.79
CA ASP A 153 -2.96 21.08 -0.42
C ASP A 153 -4.32 21.54 -0.94
N GLU A 154 -5.32 20.66 -0.96
CA GLU A 154 -6.69 20.99 -1.37
C GLU A 154 -7.30 22.11 -0.52
N ARG A 155 -7.07 22.09 0.80
CA ARG A 155 -7.70 23.04 1.73
C ARG A 155 -6.94 24.34 1.89
N TYR A 156 -5.62 24.26 2.01
CA TYR A 156 -4.77 25.37 2.43
C TYR A 156 -3.73 25.78 1.39
N GLY A 157 -3.49 24.92 0.39
CA GLY A 157 -2.33 24.96 -0.46
C GLY A 157 -1.05 24.63 0.30
N VAL A 158 -0.18 23.84 -0.31
CA VAL A 158 1.14 23.50 0.26
C VAL A 158 2.23 24.22 -0.54
N GLY A 159 3.10 24.93 0.16
CA GLY A 159 4.28 25.59 -0.37
C GLY A 159 5.44 24.61 -0.52
N ARG A 160 5.92 24.07 0.61
CA ARG A 160 7.00 23.09 0.65
C ARG A 160 6.78 22.05 1.73
N VAL A 161 7.11 20.80 1.42
CA VAL A 161 7.06 19.66 2.34
C VAL A 161 8.47 19.20 2.68
N ARG A 162 8.73 19.00 3.96
CA ARG A 162 9.94 18.36 4.48
C ARG A 162 9.52 17.17 5.31
N ALA A 163 10.03 15.98 4.99
CA ALA A 163 9.63 14.79 5.72
C ALA A 163 10.82 13.86 5.98
N THR A 164 10.86 13.25 7.16
CA THR A 164 11.84 12.21 7.51
C THR A 164 11.15 10.87 7.74
N MET A 165 11.56 9.85 6.97
CA MET A 165 11.03 8.49 7.06
C MET A 165 11.89 7.70 8.02
N VAL A 166 11.34 7.33 9.17
CA VAL A 166 11.92 6.38 10.11
C VAL A 166 11.34 5.01 9.80
N ARG A 167 12.05 4.26 8.97
CA ARG A 167 11.57 2.99 8.42
C ARG A 167 11.95 1.83 9.31
N ARG A 168 11.01 0.90 9.50
CA ARG A 168 11.25 -0.45 10.02
C ARG A 168 12.40 -1.18 9.31
N GLY A 169 13.15 -1.99 10.06
CA GLY A 169 14.25 -2.84 9.60
C GLY A 169 13.76 -3.94 8.65
N SER A 170 12.83 -4.75 9.13
CA SER A 170 12.25 -5.87 8.37
C SER A 170 10.78 -6.07 8.75
N ASP A 171 9.98 -6.67 7.87
CA ASP A 171 8.61 -7.05 8.26
C ASP A 171 8.66 -8.18 9.32
N PRO A 172 7.63 -8.36 10.16
CA PRO A 172 7.65 -9.32 11.27
C PRO A 172 7.99 -10.77 10.87
N GLY A 173 7.66 -11.19 9.64
CA GLY A 173 7.98 -12.53 9.13
C GLY A 173 9.42 -12.68 8.60
N GLU A 174 10.21 -11.62 8.52
CA GLU A 174 11.54 -11.58 7.89
C GLU A 174 12.66 -11.68 8.92
N ILE A 175 12.96 -12.89 9.36
CA ILE A 175 13.92 -13.18 10.44
C ILE A 175 15.40 -13.06 10.04
N LYS A 176 15.70 -12.82 8.76
CA LYS A 176 17.09 -12.81 8.23
C LYS A 176 17.58 -11.40 7.85
N LYS A 177 16.76 -10.37 8.06
CA LYS A 177 17.09 -8.97 7.73
C LYS A 177 17.31 -8.17 9.00
N GLY A 178 18.34 -7.33 8.99
CA GLY A 178 18.63 -6.38 10.07
C GLY A 178 18.18 -4.95 9.72
N PRO A 179 18.73 -3.93 10.39
CA PRO A 179 19.74 -4.01 11.44
C PRO A 179 19.18 -4.54 12.76
N VAL A 180 20.02 -5.14 13.61
CA VAL A 180 19.66 -5.53 14.98
C VAL A 180 19.83 -4.36 15.95
N ASP A 181 20.94 -3.63 15.83
CA ASP A 181 21.28 -2.50 16.70
C ASP A 181 22.04 -1.44 15.89
N ALA A 182 21.34 -0.79 14.97
CA ALA A 182 21.87 0.33 14.21
C ALA A 182 20.75 1.19 13.61
N ILE A 183 21.06 2.47 13.41
CA ILE A 183 20.31 3.36 12.52
C ILE A 183 21.07 3.42 11.19
N VAL A 184 20.41 3.03 10.10
CA VAL A 184 21.02 2.95 8.77
C VAL A 184 20.38 3.98 7.86
N LEU A 185 21.14 4.98 7.43
CA LEU A 185 20.66 5.95 6.42
C LEU A 185 20.38 5.22 5.11
N ASN A 186 19.16 5.33 4.57
CA ASN A 186 18.74 4.54 3.43
C ASN A 186 17.78 5.30 2.50
N PRO A 187 18.30 6.02 1.49
CA PRO A 187 19.72 6.24 1.18
C PRO A 187 20.39 7.30 2.07
N VAL A 188 21.73 7.40 2.02
CA VAL A 188 22.48 8.55 2.58
C VAL A 188 22.21 9.84 1.80
N LYS A 189 21.96 9.70 0.48
CA LYS A 189 21.67 10.83 -0.42
C LYS A 189 20.35 11.51 -0.04
N VAL A 190 20.35 12.85 -0.10
CA VAL A 190 19.16 13.69 0.04
C VAL A 190 18.89 14.41 -1.29
N PRO A 191 17.63 14.46 -1.77
CA PRO A 191 16.46 13.78 -1.22
C PRO A 191 16.53 12.26 -1.40
N SER A 192 15.82 11.54 -0.53
CA SER A 192 15.53 10.11 -0.73
C SER A 192 14.51 9.92 -1.86
N HIS A 193 14.36 8.68 -2.35
CA HIS A 193 13.45 8.37 -3.47
C HIS A 193 11.97 8.72 -3.20
N HIS A 194 11.55 8.74 -1.92
CA HIS A 194 10.17 9.01 -1.54
C HIS A 194 9.65 10.37 -2.03
N GLY A 195 10.51 11.39 -2.11
CA GLY A 195 10.12 12.73 -2.59
C GLY A 195 9.72 12.72 -4.06
N PRO A 196 10.65 12.34 -4.96
CA PRO A 196 10.34 12.12 -6.38
C PRO A 196 9.16 11.17 -6.60
N ASP A 197 9.02 10.11 -5.81
CA ASP A 197 7.87 9.20 -5.92
C ASP A 197 6.54 9.88 -5.61
N VAL A 198 6.46 10.73 -4.57
CA VAL A 198 5.26 11.55 -4.32
C VAL A 198 4.94 12.42 -5.53
N GLN A 199 5.96 13.00 -6.17
CA GLN A 199 5.79 13.85 -7.36
C GLN A 199 5.29 13.10 -8.60
N THR A 200 5.40 11.77 -8.64
CA THR A 200 4.75 10.97 -9.68
C THR A 200 3.22 10.86 -9.53
N VAL A 201 2.69 11.28 -8.37
CA VAL A 201 1.24 11.34 -8.07
C VAL A 201 0.77 12.79 -7.91
N LEU A 202 1.58 13.64 -7.25
CA LEU A 202 1.30 15.05 -6.95
C LEU A 202 2.42 15.94 -7.52
N PRO A 203 2.47 16.14 -8.85
CA PRO A 203 3.60 16.80 -9.53
C PRO A 203 3.82 18.27 -9.13
N GLN A 204 2.79 18.92 -8.58
CA GLN A 204 2.85 20.32 -8.12
C GLN A 204 3.54 20.51 -6.77
N ILE A 205 3.78 19.45 -6.01
CA ILE A 205 4.28 19.53 -4.64
C ILE A 205 5.82 19.64 -4.64
N ASP A 206 6.34 20.71 -4.03
CA ASP A 206 7.76 20.81 -3.67
C ASP A 206 8.00 20.00 -2.39
N ILE A 207 8.68 18.85 -2.52
CA ILE A 207 8.96 17.95 -1.40
C ILE A 207 10.43 17.54 -1.35
N THR A 208 11.01 17.62 -0.15
CA THR A 208 12.33 17.06 0.17
C THR A 208 12.17 16.00 1.26
N THR A 209 12.66 14.80 1.01
CA THR A 209 12.59 13.70 1.97
C THR A 209 13.96 13.20 2.40
N MET A 210 14.05 12.78 3.66
CA MET A 210 15.17 12.01 4.21
C MET A 210 14.65 10.66 4.69
N ALA A 211 15.50 9.64 4.72
CA ALA A 211 15.07 8.31 5.16
C ALA A 211 16.17 7.56 5.88
N MET A 212 15.76 6.82 6.92
CA MET A 212 16.62 5.91 7.67
C MET A 212 15.86 4.62 7.98
N ILE A 213 16.61 3.58 8.28
CA ILE A 213 16.11 2.29 8.77
C ILE A 213 16.52 2.15 10.25
N VAL A 214 15.60 1.70 11.09
CA VAL A 214 15.79 1.48 12.54
C VAL A 214 15.36 0.05 12.93
N PRO A 215 15.82 -0.51 14.08
CA PRO A 215 15.55 -1.90 14.46
C PRO A 215 14.14 -2.09 15.05
N THR A 216 13.12 -1.86 14.24
CA THR A 216 11.70 -2.15 14.51
C THR A 216 11.09 -2.90 13.33
N THR A 217 9.94 -3.54 13.52
CA THR A 217 9.32 -4.37 12.48
C THR A 217 7.90 -3.97 12.09
N PHE A 218 7.16 -3.30 12.97
CA PHE A 218 5.71 -3.14 12.77
C PHE A 218 5.32 -2.05 11.80
N MET A 219 5.77 -0.82 12.03
CA MET A 219 5.33 0.33 11.25
C MET A 219 6.51 1.24 10.93
N HIS A 220 6.41 1.97 9.83
CA HIS A 220 7.20 3.17 9.64
C HIS A 220 6.63 4.31 10.49
N MET A 221 7.47 5.30 10.79
CA MET A 221 7.06 6.57 11.36
C MET A 221 7.54 7.69 10.45
N HIS A 222 6.69 8.65 10.14
CA HIS A 222 7.09 9.86 9.46
C HIS A 222 7.08 11.03 10.44
N ALA A 223 8.13 11.85 10.38
CA ALA A 223 8.11 13.21 10.92
C ALA A 223 7.87 14.18 9.75
N LEU A 224 6.74 14.89 9.75
CA LEU A 224 6.36 15.79 8.66
C LEU A 224 6.38 17.25 9.12
N GLN A 225 6.83 18.09 8.20
CA GLN A 225 6.68 19.54 8.24
C GLN A 225 6.16 20.02 6.88
N MET A 226 5.13 20.87 6.90
CA MET A 226 4.53 21.45 5.69
C MET A 226 4.37 22.96 5.86
N ASP A 227 4.91 23.72 4.91
CA ASP A 227 4.71 25.16 4.81
C ASP A 227 3.36 25.39 4.11
N LEU A 228 2.32 25.81 4.84
CA LEU A 228 1.00 26.06 4.28
C LEU A 228 0.94 27.45 3.63
N LYS A 229 0.15 27.60 2.54
CA LYS A 229 -0.01 28.89 1.85
C LYS A 229 -1.01 29.81 2.55
N SER A 230 -1.93 29.26 3.32
CA SER A 230 -2.94 30.00 4.10
C SER A 230 -2.94 29.56 5.57
N ASP A 231 -3.52 30.40 6.43
CA ASP A 231 -3.60 30.14 7.86
C ASP A 231 -4.55 28.97 8.16
N ALA A 232 -4.17 28.14 9.13
CA ALA A 232 -4.94 26.98 9.58
C ALA A 232 -5.05 26.96 11.10
N THR A 233 -6.07 26.31 11.62
CA THR A 233 -6.22 26.02 13.05
C THR A 233 -6.04 24.53 13.31
N LYS A 234 -5.60 24.15 14.52
CA LYS A 234 -5.41 22.73 14.87
C LYS A 234 -6.73 21.96 14.76
N GLU A 235 -7.83 22.59 15.13
CA GLU A 235 -9.18 22.04 15.09
C GLU A 235 -9.63 21.69 13.67
N GLU A 236 -9.34 22.57 12.69
CA GLU A 236 -9.65 22.29 11.29
C GLU A 236 -8.78 21.16 10.72
N ILE A 237 -7.49 21.11 11.07
CA ILE A 237 -6.59 20.04 10.63
C ILE A 237 -7.07 18.68 11.16
N LEU A 238 -7.47 18.62 12.44
CA LEU A 238 -8.06 17.43 13.05
C LEU A 238 -9.34 17.00 12.31
N ALA A 239 -10.24 17.95 11.99
CA ALA A 239 -11.48 17.66 11.29
C ALA A 239 -11.24 17.12 9.87
N ILE A 240 -10.23 17.63 9.14
CA ILE A 240 -9.86 17.12 7.80
C ILE A 240 -9.37 15.67 7.89
N ILE A 241 -8.53 15.37 8.88
CA ILE A 241 -8.01 14.02 9.08
C ILE A 241 -9.14 13.06 9.44
N GLU A 242 -10.02 13.45 10.38
CA GLU A 242 -11.16 12.65 10.84
C GLU A 242 -12.18 12.38 9.72
N ALA A 243 -12.37 13.34 8.81
CA ALA A 243 -13.26 13.17 7.67
C ALA A 243 -12.67 12.30 6.54
N HIS A 244 -11.36 12.08 6.52
CA HIS A 244 -10.71 11.36 5.43
C HIS A 244 -10.89 9.83 5.58
N PRO A 245 -11.33 9.12 4.52
CA PRO A 245 -11.73 7.70 4.64
C PRO A 245 -10.56 6.72 4.93
N ARG A 246 -9.32 7.20 4.88
CA ARG A 246 -8.08 6.41 5.03
C ARG A 246 -6.98 7.11 5.84
N MET A 247 -7.37 8.09 6.64
CA MET A 247 -6.52 8.63 7.70
C MET A 247 -7.27 8.45 9.02
N GLY A 248 -6.55 8.11 10.08
CA GLY A 248 -7.10 7.90 11.41
C GLY A 248 -6.37 8.74 12.45
N LEU A 249 -7.08 9.15 13.50
CA LEU A 249 -6.51 9.93 14.59
C LEU A 249 -6.21 9.03 15.78
N VAL A 250 -4.93 8.92 16.12
CA VAL A 250 -4.52 8.36 17.42
C VAL A 250 -4.81 9.42 18.48
N ARG A 251 -5.92 9.24 19.19
CA ARG A 251 -6.42 10.24 20.14
C ARG A 251 -5.65 10.24 21.45
N PRO A 252 -5.50 11.40 22.12
CA PRO A 252 -4.74 11.53 23.36
C PRO A 252 -5.24 10.61 24.49
N GLY A 253 -6.57 10.50 24.61
CA GLY A 253 -7.21 9.68 25.64
C GLY A 253 -6.98 8.17 25.51
N THR A 254 -6.44 7.69 24.38
CA THR A 254 -6.08 6.27 24.22
C THR A 254 -4.81 5.90 24.99
N GLY A 255 -3.96 6.88 25.33
CA GLY A 255 -2.64 6.62 25.91
C GLY A 255 -1.61 6.03 24.95
N ILE A 256 -1.94 5.87 23.66
CA ILE A 256 -1.06 5.28 22.66
C ILE A 256 0.03 6.29 22.28
N THR A 257 1.30 5.89 22.46
CA THR A 257 2.48 6.74 22.18
C THR A 257 3.50 6.05 21.26
N SER A 258 3.27 4.79 20.91
CA SER A 258 4.19 3.98 20.12
C SER A 258 3.48 3.14 19.04
N THR A 259 4.25 2.69 18.06
CA THR A 259 3.76 1.77 17.03
C THR A 259 3.47 0.36 17.56
N ALA A 260 4.05 -0.01 18.71
CA ALA A 260 3.76 -1.28 19.38
C ALA A 260 2.35 -1.28 19.98
N GLU A 261 1.97 -0.20 20.67
CA GLU A 261 0.62 -0.02 21.20
C GLU A 261 -0.43 0.10 20.09
N LEU A 262 -0.10 0.77 18.97
CA LEU A 262 -0.97 0.79 17.79
C LEU A 262 -1.22 -0.60 17.21
N ARG A 263 -0.18 -1.44 17.18
CA ARG A 263 -0.31 -2.83 16.71
C ARG A 263 -1.19 -3.64 17.66
N GLU A 264 -0.98 -3.53 18.97
CA GLU A 264 -1.83 -4.21 19.96
C GLU A 264 -3.28 -3.76 19.83
N TYR A 265 -3.51 -2.45 19.70
CA TYR A 265 -4.85 -1.89 19.48
C TYR A 265 -5.51 -2.45 18.21
N ALA A 266 -4.77 -2.55 17.09
CA ALA A 266 -5.29 -3.16 15.87
C ALA A 266 -5.62 -4.67 16.04
N GLN A 267 -4.88 -5.39 16.88
CA GLN A 267 -5.16 -6.78 17.23
C GLN A 267 -6.44 -6.90 18.06
N ASP A 268 -6.61 -6.03 19.06
CA ASP A 268 -7.79 -6.00 19.94
C ASP A 268 -9.07 -5.62 19.20
N LEU A 269 -8.96 -4.77 18.17
CA LEU A 269 -10.04 -4.50 17.22
C LEU A 269 -10.41 -5.70 16.34
N GLY A 270 -9.67 -6.81 16.44
CA GLY A 270 -9.89 -8.02 15.65
C GLY A 270 -9.50 -7.88 14.18
N ARG A 271 -8.67 -6.89 13.84
CA ARG A 271 -8.31 -6.66 12.43
C ARG A 271 -7.45 -7.82 11.90
N PRO A 272 -7.74 -8.33 10.68
CA PRO A 272 -6.95 -9.40 10.09
C PRO A 272 -5.46 -9.04 10.09
N ARG A 273 -4.62 -9.88 10.69
CA ARG A 273 -3.16 -9.69 10.74
C ARG A 273 -2.69 -8.38 11.41
N ALA A 274 -3.54 -7.77 12.25
CA ALA A 274 -3.31 -6.43 12.83
C ALA A 274 -3.20 -5.32 11.76
N ASP A 275 -3.87 -5.49 10.62
CA ASP A 275 -3.76 -4.57 9.50
C ASP A 275 -4.36 -3.19 9.82
N LEU A 276 -3.54 -2.15 9.79
CA LEU A 276 -3.98 -0.76 9.62
C LEU A 276 -3.88 -0.37 8.14
N TYR A 277 -5.02 -0.09 7.51
CA TYR A 277 -5.07 0.37 6.11
C TYR A 277 -4.93 1.90 6.02
N GLU A 278 -5.32 2.59 7.08
CA GLU A 278 -5.20 4.03 7.26
C GLU A 278 -3.77 4.46 7.60
N SER A 279 -3.47 5.73 7.29
CA SER A 279 -2.35 6.42 7.94
C SER A 279 -2.78 6.85 9.34
N ALA A 280 -2.03 6.44 10.37
CA ALA A 280 -2.38 6.74 11.76
C ALA A 280 -1.64 8.01 12.23
N ILE A 281 -2.34 9.12 12.39
CA ILE A 281 -1.76 10.42 12.77
C ILE A 281 -1.96 10.65 14.27
N PHE A 282 -0.88 11.01 14.97
CA PHE A 282 -0.93 11.29 16.41
C PHE A 282 -1.52 12.68 16.63
N ALA A 283 -2.74 12.77 17.16
CA ALA A 283 -3.46 14.03 17.30
C ALA A 283 -2.70 15.07 18.16
N ASP A 284 -2.02 14.62 19.21
CA ASP A 284 -1.20 15.50 20.05
C ASP A 284 0.07 16.00 19.36
N SER A 285 0.54 15.31 18.32
CA SER A 285 1.70 15.75 17.55
C SER A 285 1.41 16.90 16.59
N ILE A 286 0.14 17.18 16.32
CA ILE A 286 -0.26 18.25 15.41
C ILE A 286 0.08 19.59 16.08
N GLY A 287 1.08 20.25 15.52
CA GLY A 287 1.60 21.54 15.97
C GLY A 287 1.60 22.56 14.83
N LEU A 288 1.31 23.81 15.15
CA LEU A 288 1.34 24.94 14.22
C LEU A 288 2.27 26.03 14.76
N VAL A 289 3.24 26.44 13.95
CA VAL A 289 4.11 27.58 14.22
C VAL A 289 3.97 28.55 13.05
N GLY A 290 3.15 29.59 13.22
CA GLY A 290 2.72 30.40 12.07
C GLY A 290 1.95 29.53 11.07
N ARG A 291 2.46 29.44 9.83
CA ARG A 291 1.89 28.59 8.76
C ARG A 291 2.62 27.26 8.59
N GLU A 292 3.54 26.93 9.48
CA GLU A 292 4.25 25.66 9.46
C GLU A 292 3.47 24.62 10.27
N LEU A 293 2.98 23.59 9.57
CA LEU A 293 2.31 22.44 10.15
C LEU A 293 3.32 21.32 10.43
N PHE A 294 3.31 20.80 11.65
CA PHE A 294 4.10 19.66 12.09
C PHE A 294 3.19 18.53 12.54
N LEU A 295 3.53 17.29 12.19
CA LEU A 295 2.84 16.10 12.69
C LEU A 295 3.70 14.83 12.59
N PHE A 296 3.35 13.82 13.39
CA PHE A 296 3.81 12.45 13.26
C PHE A 296 2.70 11.56 12.73
N GLN A 297 3.04 10.66 11.80
CA GLN A 297 2.14 9.61 11.35
C GLN A 297 2.85 8.25 11.27
N ALA A 298 2.18 7.21 11.73
CA ALA A 298 2.60 5.82 11.56
C ALA A 298 1.98 5.21 10.30
N ILE A 299 2.80 4.48 9.55
CA ILE A 299 2.39 3.78 8.33
C ILE A 299 2.62 2.28 8.51
N HIS A 300 1.53 1.51 8.45
CA HIS A 300 1.60 0.06 8.48
C HIS A 300 1.90 -0.48 7.08
N GLN A 301 3.19 -0.65 6.80
CA GLN A 301 3.71 -0.95 5.46
C GLN A 301 3.21 -2.27 4.86
N GLU A 302 2.71 -3.17 5.68
CA GLU A 302 2.18 -4.44 5.19
C GLU A 302 0.78 -4.31 4.58
N ALA A 303 0.05 -3.22 4.87
CA ALA A 303 -1.39 -3.15 4.62
C ALA A 303 -1.87 -1.87 3.94
N ASP A 304 -1.24 -0.72 4.14
CA ASP A 304 -1.78 0.58 3.69
C ASP A 304 -2.07 0.65 2.17
N VAL A 305 -1.25 -0.01 1.35
CA VAL A 305 -1.41 -0.11 -0.11
C VAL A 305 -2.45 -1.15 -0.58
N VAL A 306 -2.98 -1.98 0.31
CA VAL A 306 -3.93 -3.06 -0.05
C VAL A 306 -5.21 -2.47 -0.63
N VAL A 307 -5.75 -1.47 0.05
CA VAL A 307 -6.96 -0.76 -0.38
C VAL A 307 -6.74 0.06 -1.66
N GLU A 308 -5.51 0.55 -1.88
CA GLU A 308 -5.13 1.24 -3.10
C GLU A 308 -5.12 0.31 -4.33
N ASN A 309 -4.70 -0.95 -4.16
CA ASN A 309 -4.78 -1.94 -5.24
C ASN A 309 -6.22 -2.23 -5.66
N VAL A 310 -7.16 -2.32 -4.71
CA VAL A 310 -8.58 -2.57 -5.02
C VAL A 310 -9.17 -1.40 -5.82
N ASP A 311 -8.90 -0.16 -5.43
CA ASP A 311 -9.40 0.99 -6.18
C ASP A 311 -8.71 1.16 -7.53
N ALA A 312 -7.42 0.84 -7.62
CA ALA A 312 -6.71 0.82 -8.91
C ALA A 312 -7.37 -0.15 -9.89
N ILE A 313 -7.79 -1.34 -9.42
CA ILE A 313 -8.55 -2.29 -10.25
C ILE A 313 -9.83 -1.62 -10.78
N ARG A 314 -10.65 -1.02 -9.91
CA ARG A 314 -11.90 -0.37 -10.36
C ARG A 314 -11.66 0.78 -11.33
N ALA A 315 -10.65 1.59 -11.08
CA ALA A 315 -10.27 2.68 -11.96
C ALA A 315 -9.85 2.15 -13.32
N MET A 316 -8.86 1.24 -13.37
CA MET A 316 -8.33 0.68 -14.62
C MET A 316 -9.38 -0.03 -15.46
N MET A 317 -10.35 -0.67 -14.82
CA MET A 317 -11.49 -1.33 -15.46
C MET A 317 -12.63 -0.37 -15.80
N ASN A 318 -12.53 0.90 -15.39
CA ASN A 318 -13.57 1.91 -15.50
C ASN A 318 -14.92 1.41 -14.98
N ALA A 319 -14.88 0.65 -13.87
CA ALA A 319 -16.03 -0.03 -13.31
C ALA A 319 -16.84 0.86 -12.36
N VAL A 320 -16.17 1.84 -11.73
CA VAL A 320 -16.79 2.83 -10.83
C VAL A 320 -16.27 4.21 -11.20
N ASP A 321 -17.20 5.13 -11.43
CA ASP A 321 -16.89 6.44 -11.98
C ASP A 321 -16.23 7.38 -10.98
N GLU A 322 -16.70 7.41 -9.74
CA GLU A 322 -16.21 8.34 -8.73
C GLU A 322 -15.27 7.66 -7.74
N ALA A 323 -14.14 8.30 -7.45
CA ALA A 323 -13.15 7.81 -6.51
C ALA A 323 -13.76 7.53 -5.12
N ALA A 324 -14.59 8.46 -4.63
CA ALA A 324 -15.25 8.34 -3.34
C ALA A 324 -16.13 7.08 -3.24
N VAL A 325 -16.85 6.74 -4.32
CA VAL A 325 -17.69 5.54 -4.39
C VAL A 325 -16.84 4.27 -4.38
N SER A 326 -15.74 4.22 -5.14
CA SER A 326 -14.82 3.06 -5.10
C SER A 326 -14.23 2.89 -3.71
N ILE A 327 -13.74 3.97 -3.10
CA ILE A 327 -13.13 3.96 -1.77
C ILE A 327 -14.14 3.47 -0.73
N GLU A 328 -15.39 3.97 -0.78
CA GLU A 328 -16.45 3.54 0.12
C GLU A 328 -16.79 2.06 -0.07
N MET A 329 -16.92 1.58 -1.31
CA MET A 329 -17.15 0.16 -1.61
C MET A 329 -16.03 -0.72 -1.05
N THR A 330 -14.77 -0.34 -1.28
CA THR A 330 -13.59 -1.03 -0.76
C THR A 330 -13.62 -1.09 0.76
N ASN A 331 -13.79 0.06 1.41
CA ASN A 331 -13.78 0.15 2.87
C ASN A 331 -14.94 -0.67 3.48
N ARG A 332 -16.15 -0.57 2.92
CA ARG A 332 -17.33 -1.31 3.39
C ARG A 332 -17.16 -2.82 3.25
N ALA A 333 -16.64 -3.29 2.12
CA ALA A 333 -16.39 -4.71 1.87
C ALA A 333 -15.39 -5.31 2.87
N LEU A 334 -14.43 -4.50 3.35
CA LEU A 334 -13.45 -4.91 4.36
C LEU A 334 -13.93 -4.71 5.80
N GLY A 335 -15.13 -4.18 6.02
CA GLY A 335 -15.58 -3.75 7.35
C GLY A 335 -14.65 -2.72 7.98
N PHE A 336 -13.97 -1.92 7.15
CA PHE A 336 -12.92 -1.01 7.56
C PHE A 336 -13.48 0.39 7.84
N THR A 337 -13.16 0.89 9.03
CA THR A 337 -13.31 2.29 9.42
C THR A 337 -11.98 2.72 10.05
N ALA A 338 -11.47 3.89 9.67
CA ALA A 338 -10.24 4.42 10.25
C ALA A 338 -10.40 4.66 11.76
N ILE A 339 -9.31 4.47 12.52
CA ILE A 339 -9.27 4.70 13.97
C ILE A 339 -9.47 6.15 14.38
#